data_AF-A0A7L0XPJ7-F1
#
_entry.id   AF-A0A7L0XPJ7-F1
#
_cell.length_a   1.000
_cell.length_b   1.000
_cell.length_c   1.000
_cell.angle_alpha   90.00
_cell.angle_beta   90.00
_cell.angle_gamma   90.00
#
_symmetry.space_group_name_H-M   'P 1'
#
loop_
_entity.id
_entity.type
_entity.pdbx_description
1 polymer ?
#
loop_
_entity_poly.entity_id
_entity_poly.type
_entity_poly.pdbx_seq_one_letter_code
_entity_poly.pdbx_strand_id
1 'polypeptide(L)'
;APRPTRLDINHVMALAELREKLPEEAFGKGNYTGKEVCFQGVYSSLYEVEISSKDQQKMDQLVENLKEKDLAIVKHLQDQGVLVLLTSSAL
;
A
#
# COMPACT_ATOMS: atom_id res chain seq x y z
N ALA A 1 -13.36 3.62 -7.15
CA ALA A 1 -12.66 4.89 -7.46
C ALA A 1 -11.78 4.75 -8.71
N PRO A 2 -11.45 5.82 -9.44
CA PRO A 2 -10.47 5.76 -10.53
C PRO A 2 -9.07 5.39 -9.98
N ARG A 3 -8.37 4.49 -10.66
CA ARG A 3 -6.99 4.12 -10.28
C ARG A 3 -6.03 5.27 -10.63
N PRO A 4 -5.16 5.71 -9.70
CA PRO A 4 -4.17 6.73 -10.03
C PRO A 4 -3.19 6.20 -11.09
N THR A 5 -2.95 6.98 -12.14
CA THR A 5 -2.05 6.63 -13.25
C THR A 5 -0.57 6.81 -12.93
N ARG A 6 -0.26 7.48 -11.81
CA ARG A 6 1.11 7.73 -11.34
C ARG A 6 1.14 7.68 -9.81
N LEU A 7 2.10 6.97 -9.24
CA LEU A 7 2.40 7.01 -7.81
C LEU A 7 3.59 7.95 -7.61
N ASP A 8 3.34 9.11 -7.00
CA ASP A 8 4.42 10.02 -6.60
C ASP A 8 4.72 9.75 -5.13
N ILE A 9 6.00 9.53 -4.81
CA ILE A 9 6.46 9.22 -3.46
C ILE A 9 6.58 10.53 -2.69
N ASN A 10 5.43 11.06 -2.27
CA ASN A 10 5.39 12.33 -1.53
C ASN A 10 5.42 12.12 -0.01
N HIS A 11 5.02 10.93 0.47
CA HIS A 11 4.97 10.64 1.89
C HIS A 11 5.41 9.21 2.16
N VAL A 12 6.29 9.05 3.16
CA VAL A 12 6.76 7.76 3.67
C VAL A 12 6.42 7.73 5.16
N MET A 13 5.87 6.62 5.63
CA MET A 13 5.40 6.46 7.01
C MET A 13 5.86 5.12 7.56
N ALA A 14 6.15 5.06 8.86
CA ALA A 14 6.45 3.79 9.52
C ALA A 14 5.21 2.88 9.55
N LEU A 15 5.41 1.56 9.41
CA LEU A 15 4.32 0.59 9.45
C LEU A 15 3.57 0.63 10.79
N ALA A 16 4.27 0.88 11.89
CA ALA A 16 3.66 1.05 13.21
C ALA A 16 2.64 2.21 13.22
N GLU A 17 3.05 3.40 12.77
CA GLU A 17 2.15 4.56 12.68
C GLU A 17 0.99 4.33 11.70
N LEU A 18 1.25 3.61 10.61
CA LEU A 18 0.23 3.29 9.62
C LEU A 18 -0.83 2.34 10.20
N ARG A 19 -0.43 1.35 11.01
CA ARG A 19 -1.33 0.41 11.70
C ARG A 19 -2.14 1.06 12.81
N GLU A 20 -1.68 2.16 13.39
CA GLU A 20 -2.49 2.96 14.31
C GLU A 20 -3.59 3.77 13.59
N LYS A 21 -3.34 4.12 12.32
CA LYS A 21 -4.25 4.96 11.50
C LYS A 21 -5.24 4.15 10.67
N LEU A 22 -4.88 2.92 10.29
CA LEU A 22 -5.70 2.04 9.47
C LEU A 22 -6.16 0.83 10.29
N PRO A 23 -7.36 0.29 10.03
CA PRO A 23 -7.81 -0.94 10.67
C PRO A 23 -6.84 -2.10 10.43
N GLU A 24 -6.65 -2.96 11.43
CA GLU A 24 -5.79 -4.14 11.32
C GLU A 24 -6.23 -5.07 10.18
N GLU A 25 -7.53 -5.11 9.90
CA GLU A 25 -8.15 -5.87 8.83
C GLU A 25 -7.65 -5.47 7.44
N ALA A 26 -7.22 -4.21 7.27
CA ALA A 26 -6.65 -3.73 6.01
C ALA A 26 -5.29 -4.38 5.70
N PHE A 27 -4.59 -4.89 6.72
CA PHE A 27 -3.29 -5.54 6.58
C PHE A 27 -3.37 -7.04 6.46
N GLY A 28 -4.53 -7.68 6.69
CA GLY A 28 -4.64 -9.13 6.54
C GLY A 28 -4.91 -9.51 5.09
N LYS A 29 -3.94 -10.05 4.34
CA LYS A 29 -4.17 -10.52 2.95
C LYS A 29 -5.38 -11.48 2.84
N GLY A 30 -5.60 -12.32 3.86
CA GLY A 30 -6.72 -13.26 3.93
C GLY A 30 -8.10 -12.61 4.07
N ASN A 31 -8.18 -11.33 4.46
CA ASN A 31 -9.44 -10.61 4.57
C ASN A 31 -10.00 -10.22 3.19
N TYR A 32 -9.12 -10.13 2.18
CA TYR A 32 -9.48 -9.81 0.80
C TYR A 32 -9.96 -11.07 0.05
N THR A 33 -11.09 -11.63 0.48
CA THR A 33 -11.77 -12.76 -0.21
C THR A 33 -12.52 -12.33 -1.47
N GLY A 34 -12.66 -11.02 -1.68
CA GLY A 34 -13.19 -10.38 -2.89
C GLY A 34 -12.29 -9.21 -3.34
N LYS A 35 -12.84 -8.25 -4.08
CA LYS A 35 -12.08 -7.08 -4.55
C LYS A 35 -11.88 -6.01 -3.46
N GLU A 36 -12.74 -5.97 -2.47
CA GLU A 36 -12.78 -4.91 -1.45
C GLU A 36 -13.15 -5.50 -0.08
N VAL A 37 -12.59 -4.92 0.97
CA VAL A 37 -12.94 -5.16 2.37
C VAL A 37 -13.53 -3.88 2.92
N CYS A 38 -14.69 -3.96 3.58
CA CYS A 38 -15.27 -2.84 4.31
C CYS A 38 -15.18 -3.13 5.80
N PHE A 39 -14.46 -2.27 6.53
CA PHE A 39 -14.35 -2.35 7.97
C PHE A 39 -14.52 -0.97 8.60
N GLN A 40 -15.42 -0.84 9.58
CA GLN A 40 -15.75 0.42 10.25
C GLN A 40 -16.07 1.59 9.28
N GLY A 41 -16.68 1.29 8.13
CA GLY A 41 -17.02 2.29 7.11
C GLY A 41 -15.85 2.70 6.20
N VAL A 42 -14.67 2.10 6.39
CA VAL A 42 -13.51 2.26 5.49
C VAL A 42 -13.51 1.12 4.49
N TYR A 43 -13.45 1.47 3.20
CA TYR A 43 -13.35 0.52 2.10
C TYR A 43 -11.90 0.43 1.62
N SER A 44 -11.35 -0.78 1.65
CA SER A 44 -9.97 -1.06 1.23
C SER A 44 -9.97 -2.06 0.08
N SER A 45 -9.15 -1.83 -0.93
CA SER A 45 -8.96 -2.76 -2.05
C SER A 45 -7.48 -3.10 -2.17
N LEU A 46 -7.16 -4.38 -2.33
CA LEU A 46 -5.78 -4.83 -2.52
C LEU A 46 -5.48 -4.98 -4.02
N TYR A 47 -4.30 -4.49 -4.43
CA TYR A 47 -3.82 -4.59 -5.80
C TYR A 47 -2.41 -5.18 -5.82
N GLU A 48 -2.16 -6.03 -6.81
CA GLU A 48 -0.80 -6.48 -7.13
C GLU A 48 -0.16 -5.52 -8.13
N VAL A 49 1.10 -5.17 -7.89
CA VAL A 49 1.85 -4.26 -8.75
C VAL A 49 2.70 -5.08 -9.72
N GLU A 50 2.46 -4.90 -11.01
CA GLU A 50 3.31 -5.45 -12.07
C GLU A 50 4.35 -4.41 -12.50
N ILE A 51 5.62 -4.80 -12.52
CA ILE A 51 6.73 -3.92 -12.85
C ILE A 51 7.25 -4.29 -14.24
N SER A 52 7.51 -3.27 -15.07
CA SER A 52 8.15 -3.52 -16.36
C SER A 52 9.58 -3.99 -16.16
N SER A 53 10.05 -4.94 -16.98
CA SER A 53 11.39 -5.53 -16.85
C SER A 53 12.54 -4.51 -16.83
N LYS A 54 12.34 -3.31 -17.39
CA LYS A 54 13.34 -2.22 -17.42
C LYS A 54 13.57 -1.56 -16.06
N ASP A 55 12.58 -1.61 -15.16
CA ASP A 55 12.64 -0.94 -13.85
C ASP A 55 12.60 -1.94 -12.68
N GLN A 56 12.67 -3.25 -12.96
CA GLN A 56 12.62 -4.31 -11.95
C GLN A 56 13.67 -4.09 -10.84
N GLN A 57 14.93 -3.85 -11.20
CA GLN A 57 16.00 -3.65 -10.21
C GLN A 57 15.76 -2.45 -9.29
N LYS A 58 15.24 -1.33 -9.82
CA LYS A 58 14.95 -0.14 -9.01
C LYS A 58 13.81 -0.41 -8.04
N MET A 59 12.80 -1.14 -8.49
CA MET A 59 11.65 -1.50 -7.67
C MET A 59 12.01 -2.54 -6.60
N ASP A 60 12.84 -3.52 -6.94
CA ASP A 60 13.35 -4.50 -5.96
C ASP A 60 14.11 -3.78 -4.85
N GLN A 61 15.00 -2.86 -5.22
CA GLN A 61 15.74 -2.06 -4.25
C GLN A 61 14.83 -1.15 -3.42
N LEU A 62 13.77 -0.59 -4.00
CA LEU A 62 12.78 0.19 -3.24
C LEU A 62 12.05 -0.70 -2.22
N VAL A 63 11.56 -1.87 -2.65
CA VAL A 63 10.85 -2.83 -1.78
C VAL A 63 11.74 -3.33 -0.66
N GLU A 64 13.01 -3.63 -0.95
CA GLU A 64 14.00 -4.02 0.06
C GLU A 64 14.22 -2.92 1.10
N ASN A 65 14.43 -1.66 0.66
CA ASN A 65 14.59 -0.53 1.56
C ASN A 65 13.37 -0.29 2.46
N LEU A 66 12.15 -0.47 1.92
CA LEU A 66 10.92 -0.35 2.69
C LEU A 66 10.81 -1.46 3.74
N LYS A 67 11.16 -2.70 3.36
CA LYS A 67 11.15 -3.84 4.25
C LYS A 67 12.18 -3.71 5.38
N GLU A 68 13.41 -3.33 5.07
CA GLU A 68 14.49 -3.20 6.08
C GLU A 68 14.20 -2.14 7.13
N LYS A 69 13.44 -1.10 6.75
CA LYS A 69 13.15 0.06 7.61
C LYS A 69 11.74 0.04 8.19
N ASP A 70 10.97 -1.01 7.93
CA ASP A 70 9.53 -1.09 8.27
C ASP A 70 8.75 0.17 7.86
N LEU A 71 8.91 0.56 6.59
CA LEU A 71 8.27 1.74 6.01
C LEU A 71 7.23 1.38 4.94
N ALA A 72 6.27 2.28 4.76
CA ALA A 72 5.29 2.26 3.69
C ALA A 72 5.30 3.59 2.94
N ILE A 73 5.02 3.56 1.63
CA ILE A 73 4.78 4.78 0.86
C ILE A 73 3.28 5.05 0.87
N VAL A 74 2.91 6.28 1.21
CA VAL A 74 1.52 6.72 1.25
C VAL A 74 1.34 7.84 0.23
N LYS A 75 0.30 7.71 -0.60
CA LYS A 75 -0.14 8.76 -1.52
C LYS A 75 -1.58 9.13 -1.22
N HIS A 76 -1.81 10.41 -0.93
CA HIS A 76 -3.17 10.95 -0.85
C HIS A 76 -3.75 11.08 -2.26
N LEU A 77 -4.99 10.60 -2.41
CA LEU A 77 -5.80 10.71 -3.62
C LEU A 77 -6.67 11.97 -3.55
N GLN A 78 -7.17 12.42 -4.71
CA GLN A 78 -7.97 13.64 -4.80
C GLN A 78 -9.32 13.54 -4.09
N ASP A 79 -9.83 12.32 -3.90
CA ASP A 79 -11.10 12.01 -3.26
C ASP A 79 -10.96 11.73 -1.76
N GLN A 80 -9.88 12.21 -1.13
CA GLN A 80 -9.52 11.95 0.28
C GLN A 80 -9.17 10.48 0.57
N GLY A 81 -9.19 9.60 -0.44
CA GLY A 81 -8.65 8.26 -0.33
C GLY A 81 -7.14 8.28 -0.15
N VAL A 82 -6.59 7.15 0.29
CA VAL A 82 -5.15 6.93 0.37
C VAL A 82 -4.79 5.67 -0.41
N LEU A 83 -3.70 5.76 -1.16
CA LEU A 83 -3.05 4.61 -1.75
C LEU A 83 -1.78 4.33 -0.96
N VAL A 84 -1.66 3.10 -0.46
CA VAL A 84 -0.49 2.66 0.29
C VAL A 84 0.24 1.60 -0.52
N LEU A 85 1.54 1.80 -0.72
CA LEU A 85 2.43 0.76 -1.23
C LEU A 85 3.12 0.09 -0.04
N LEU A 86 2.89 -1.21 0.09
CA LEU A 86 3.40 -2.07 1.15
C LEU A 86 4.21 -3.22 0.54
N THR A 87 5.13 -3.76 1.32
CA THR A 87 5.82 -5.00 0.98
C THR A 87 4.95 -6.19 1.37
N SER A 88 5.10 -7.33 0.70
CA SER A 88 4.29 -8.52 1.00
C SER A 88 4.46 -9.05 2.42
N SER A 89 5.58 -8.75 3.08
CA SER A 89 5.82 -9.08 4.49
C SER A 89 5.07 -8.19 5.48
N ALA A 90 4.50 -7.07 5.02
CA ALA A 90 3.69 -6.17 5.83
C ALA A 90 2.17 -6.48 5.77
N LEU A 91 1.78 -7.42 4.90
CA LEU A 91 0.42 -7.93 4.65
C LEU A 91 0.17 -9.33 5.27
#